data_AF-A0AAW5EVL5-F1
#
_entry.id   AF-A0AAW5EVL5-F1
#
_cell.length_a   1.000
_cell.length_b   1.000
_cell.length_c   1.000
_cell.angle_alpha   90.00
_cell.angle_beta   90.00
_cell.angle_gamma   90.00
#
_symmetry.space_group_name_H-M   'P 1'
#
loop_
_entity.id
_entity.type
_entity.pdbx_description
1 polymer ?
#
loop_
_entity_poly.entity_id
_entity_poly.type
_entity_poly.pdbx_seq_one_letter_code
_entity_poly.pdbx_strand_id
1 'polypeptide(L)'
;LLGRSEAQVINELRDAIYLDPECRAAGRDVWVTADEALSGAVRTKLKKAREAAQDDARYARNVVALEAVQPEDLRPSDITARLGAPWLPASDVSAFIAEVIGVETTVRHTVEVAAWSLDIAPFRGKAEATSLWGTERRHAGELLLDALNQ
;
A
#
# COMPACT_ATOMS: atom_id res chain seq x y z
N LEU A 1 29.30 -23.01 24.87
CA LEU A 1 28.21 -21.99 24.85
C LEU A 1 28.44 -21.08 26.04
N LEU A 2 28.39 -19.76 25.84
CA LEU A 2 29.03 -18.66 26.62
C LEU A 2 28.79 -18.56 28.15
N GLY A 3 28.29 -19.59 28.85
CA GLY A 3 28.10 -19.56 30.30
C GLY A 3 27.06 -18.54 30.80
N ARG A 4 26.35 -17.88 29.88
CA ARG A 4 25.31 -16.88 30.15
C ARG A 4 23.94 -17.51 29.97
N SER A 5 22.98 -17.11 30.80
CA SER A 5 21.58 -17.53 30.65
C SER A 5 20.90 -16.74 29.53
N GLU A 6 19.87 -17.32 28.92
CA GLU A 6 19.05 -16.66 27.90
C GLU A 6 18.46 -15.33 28.40
N ALA A 7 17.99 -15.31 29.66
CA ALA A 7 17.49 -14.10 30.30
C ALA A 7 18.56 -12.99 30.43
N GLN A 8 19.82 -13.34 30.67
CA GLN A 8 20.91 -12.36 30.70
C GLN A 8 21.17 -11.76 29.33
N VAL A 9 21.21 -12.58 28.28
CA VAL A 9 21.42 -12.13 26.90
C VAL A 9 20.26 -11.24 26.43
N ILE A 10 19.02 -11.62 26.73
CA ILE A 10 17.83 -10.81 26.43
C ILE A 10 17.91 -9.44 27.13
N ASN A 11 18.30 -9.43 28.40
CA ASN A 11 18.42 -8.19 29.17
C ASN A 11 19.60 -7.32 28.73
N GLU A 12 20.66 -7.90 28.17
CA GLU A 12 21.77 -7.15 27.56
C GLU A 12 21.34 -6.50 26.24
N LEU A 13 20.57 -7.23 25.42
CA LEU A 13 20.14 -6.77 24.10
C LEU A 13 19.03 -5.71 24.18
N ARG A 14 18.17 -5.72 25.22
CA ARG A 14 17.09 -4.75 25.46
C ARG A 14 16.30 -4.38 24.20
N ASP A 15 16.52 -3.18 23.66
CA ASP A 15 15.79 -2.57 22.55
C ASP A 15 16.34 -3.04 21.19
N ALA A 16 17.41 -3.83 21.16
CA ALA A 16 17.94 -4.44 19.96
C ALA A 16 17.13 -5.67 19.50
N ILE A 17 16.29 -6.24 20.38
CA ILE A 17 15.45 -7.40 20.06
C ILE A 17 14.04 -7.28 20.63
N TYR A 18 13.06 -7.76 19.87
CA TYR A 18 11.65 -7.82 20.27
C TYR A 18 11.11 -9.23 20.14
N LEU A 19 10.05 -9.52 20.87
CA LEU A 19 9.38 -10.82 20.83
C LEU A 19 8.35 -10.81 19.70
N ASP A 20 8.38 -11.75 18.76
CA ASP A 20 7.39 -11.79 17.69
C ASP A 20 6.04 -12.35 18.19
N PRO A 21 4.93 -11.58 18.16
CA PRO A 21 3.62 -12.07 18.60
C PRO A 21 3.02 -13.13 17.67
N GLU A 22 3.48 -13.23 16.42
CA GLU A 22 2.93 -14.12 15.40
C GLU A 22 3.72 -15.42 15.25
N CYS A 23 5.04 -15.34 15.43
CA CYS A 23 5.90 -16.50 15.29
C CYS A 23 6.17 -17.16 16.64
N ARG A 24 5.61 -18.36 16.83
CA ARG A 24 6.03 -19.30 17.88
C ARG A 24 6.64 -20.54 17.23
N ALA A 25 7.92 -20.77 17.43
CA ALA A 25 8.62 -21.92 16.86
C ALA A 25 8.63 -23.09 17.85
N ALA A 26 7.89 -24.16 17.54
CA ALA A 26 7.79 -25.37 18.39
C ALA A 26 7.40 -25.07 19.85
N GLY A 27 6.47 -24.11 20.05
CA GLY A 27 6.02 -23.68 21.38
C GLY A 27 7.00 -22.77 22.12
N ARG A 28 8.08 -22.32 21.47
CA ARG A 28 9.04 -21.37 22.03
C ARG A 28 8.86 -19.97 21.44
N ASP A 29 9.21 -19.00 22.27
CA ASP A 29 9.31 -17.59 21.93
C ASP A 29 10.33 -17.35 20.82
N VAL A 30 9.96 -16.55 19.81
CA VAL A 30 10.85 -16.14 18.73
C VAL A 30 11.23 -14.68 18.92
N TRP A 31 12.53 -14.44 19.02
CA TRP A 31 13.09 -13.10 19.15
C TRP A 31 13.61 -12.64 17.79
N VAL A 32 13.17 -11.46 17.38
CA VAL A 32 13.56 -10.80 16.14
C VAL A 32 14.35 -9.53 16.45
N THR A 33 15.18 -9.07 15.51
CA THR A 33 15.93 -7.83 15.68
C THR A 33 15.01 -6.61 15.68
N ALA A 34 15.48 -5.48 16.20
CA ALA A 34 14.77 -4.21 16.13
C ALA A 34 14.39 -3.83 14.70
N ASP A 35 15.32 -3.99 13.74
CA ASP A 35 15.08 -3.71 12.33
C ASP A 35 13.93 -4.53 11.77
N GLU A 36 13.85 -5.82 12.10
CA GLU A 36 12.75 -6.68 11.65
C GLU A 36 11.43 -6.35 12.37
N ALA A 37 11.47 -6.11 13.68
CA ALA A 37 10.29 -5.81 14.48
C ALA A 37 9.64 -4.47 14.09
N LEU A 38 10.47 -3.44 13.84
CA LEU A 38 10.06 -2.05 13.67
C LEU A 38 10.02 -1.60 12.20
N SER A 39 10.02 -2.53 11.25
CA SER A 39 9.88 -2.26 9.82
C SER A 39 8.71 -3.01 9.16
N GLY A 40 8.42 -2.67 7.91
CA GLY A 40 7.35 -3.29 7.13
C GLY A 40 5.95 -2.82 7.57
N ALA A 41 5.01 -3.75 7.72
CA ALA A 41 3.62 -3.44 8.08
C ALA A 41 3.45 -3.08 9.56
N VAL A 42 4.12 -2.02 10.03
CA VAL A 42 4.20 -1.62 11.45
C VAL A 42 2.85 -1.25 12.07
N ARG A 43 1.87 -0.81 11.28
CA ARG A 43 0.47 -0.60 11.74
C ARG A 43 -0.19 -1.93 12.15
N THR A 44 -0.04 -2.95 11.31
CA THR A 44 -0.55 -4.30 11.56
C THR A 44 0.20 -4.95 12.72
N LYS A 45 1.52 -4.82 12.77
CA LYS A 45 2.34 -5.30 13.89
C LYS A 45 1.94 -4.66 15.22
N LEU A 46 1.66 -3.34 15.24
CA LEU A 46 1.19 -2.64 16.44
C LEU A 46 -0.14 -3.22 16.95
N LYS A 47 -1.10 -3.46 16.04
CA LYS A 47 -2.38 -4.08 16.41
C LYS A 47 -2.16 -5.44 17.08
N LYS A 48 -1.33 -6.30 16.48
CA LYS A 48 -1.04 -7.65 17.01
C LYS A 48 -0.27 -7.61 18.33
N ALA A 49 0.69 -6.68 18.47
CA ALA A 49 1.42 -6.48 19.70
C ALA A 49 0.49 -6.04 20.85
N ARG A 50 -0.51 -5.19 20.57
CA ARG A 50 -1.52 -4.79 21.56
C ARG A 50 -2.42 -5.94 21.97
N GLU A 51 -2.85 -6.76 21.03
CA GLU A 51 -3.63 -7.99 21.30
C GLU A 51 -2.81 -8.95 22.18
N ALA A 52 -1.57 -9.23 21.80
CA ALA A 52 -0.68 -10.11 22.58
C ALA A 52 -0.33 -9.54 23.97
N ALA A 53 -0.23 -8.22 24.12
CA ALA A 53 0.03 -7.56 25.40
C ALA A 53 -1.11 -7.67 26.42
N GLN A 54 -2.33 -8.02 25.98
CA GLN A 54 -3.45 -8.31 26.89
C GLN A 54 -3.24 -9.63 27.64
N ASP A 55 -2.63 -10.62 26.99
CA ASP A 55 -2.38 -11.95 27.54
C ASP A 55 -0.98 -12.07 28.16
N ASP A 56 0.02 -11.36 27.62
CA ASP A 56 1.42 -11.44 28.05
C ASP A 56 2.09 -10.05 28.08
N ALA A 57 2.40 -9.59 29.30
CA ALA A 57 2.99 -8.28 29.55
C ALA A 57 4.36 -8.06 28.86
N ARG A 58 5.05 -9.12 28.41
CA ARG A 58 6.33 -9.01 27.70
C ARG A 58 6.20 -8.28 26.35
N TYR A 59 5.01 -8.26 25.75
CA TYR A 59 4.73 -7.51 24.52
C TYR A 59 4.49 -6.01 24.75
N ALA A 60 4.38 -5.53 25.99
CA ALA A 60 4.17 -4.11 26.27
C ALA A 60 5.29 -3.23 25.67
N ARG A 61 6.54 -3.70 25.71
CA ARG A 61 7.67 -2.98 25.09
C ARG A 61 7.57 -2.93 23.56
N ASN A 62 6.98 -3.95 22.93
CA ASN A 62 6.75 -3.95 21.49
C ASN A 62 5.73 -2.88 21.13
N VAL A 63 4.65 -2.75 21.92
CA VAL A 63 3.62 -1.72 21.71
C VAL A 63 4.24 -0.33 21.75
N VAL A 64 5.02 -0.03 22.79
CA VAL A 64 5.70 1.27 22.94
C VAL A 64 6.62 1.56 21.75
N ALA A 65 7.45 0.58 21.36
CA ALA A 65 8.38 0.76 20.25
C ALA A 65 7.66 0.93 18.91
N LEU A 66 6.59 0.16 18.67
CA LEU A 66 5.79 0.24 17.44
C LEU A 66 4.99 1.54 17.36
N GLU A 67 4.49 2.06 18.48
CA GLU A 67 3.83 3.39 18.53
C GLU A 67 4.78 4.51 18.13
N ALA A 68 6.05 4.44 18.53
CA ALA A 68 7.05 5.45 18.20
C ALA A 68 7.46 5.47 16.72
N VAL A 69 7.27 4.37 15.98
CA VAL A 69 7.65 4.23 14.57
C VAL A 69 6.45 4.22 13.61
N GLN A 70 5.28 4.66 14.06
CA GLN A 70 4.12 4.72 13.17
C GLN A 70 4.37 5.76 12.05
N PRO A 71 4.16 5.40 10.77
CA PRO A 71 4.22 6.35 9.67
C PRO A 71 3.13 7.40 9.85
N GLU A 72 3.46 8.66 9.57
CA GLU A 72 2.50 9.75 9.59
C GLU A 72 1.29 9.43 8.70
N ASP A 73 0.11 9.80 9.17
CA ASP A 73 -1.10 9.72 8.35
C ASP A 73 -1.00 10.75 7.21
N LEU A 74 -1.21 10.26 5.99
CA LEU A 74 -1.32 11.13 4.82
C LEU A 74 -2.64 11.92 4.92
N ARG A 75 -2.55 13.24 4.79
CA ARG A 75 -3.76 14.08 4.68
C ARG A 75 -4.32 13.96 3.25
N PRO A 76 -5.61 14.26 3.03
CA PRO A 76 -6.17 14.26 1.69
C PRO A 76 -5.39 15.14 0.70
N SER A 77 -4.84 16.27 1.17
CA SER A 77 -4.01 17.16 0.36
C SER A 77 -2.67 16.57 -0.07
N ASP A 78 -2.19 15.53 0.63
CA ASP A 78 -0.90 14.88 0.36
C ASP A 78 -1.07 13.72 -0.65
N ILE A 79 -2.32 13.37 -1.01
CA ILE A 79 -2.64 12.30 -1.95
C ILE A 79 -2.92 12.91 -3.32
N THR A 80 -2.09 12.58 -4.32
CA THR A 80 -2.36 12.92 -5.72
C THR A 80 -2.62 11.65 -6.52
N ALA A 81 -3.83 11.50 -7.04
CA ALA A 81 -4.17 10.44 -7.99
C ALA A 81 -3.72 10.85 -9.39
N ARG A 82 -2.78 10.11 -9.97
CA ARG A 82 -2.43 10.23 -11.40
C ARG A 82 -3.20 9.18 -12.19
N LEU A 83 -3.55 9.49 -13.44
CA LEU A 83 -3.97 8.44 -14.36
C LEU A 83 -2.86 7.38 -14.44
N GLY A 84 -3.25 6.12 -14.37
CA GLY A 84 -2.32 4.99 -14.33
C GLY A 84 -1.85 4.59 -12.92
N ALA A 85 -2.25 5.32 -11.87
CA ALA A 85 -1.88 4.96 -10.50
C ALA A 85 -2.38 3.54 -10.15
N PRO A 86 -1.52 2.61 -9.73
CA PRO A 86 -1.86 1.18 -9.63
C PRO A 86 -2.90 0.87 -8.56
N TRP A 87 -3.11 1.78 -7.61
CA TRP A 87 -4.11 1.65 -6.56
C TRP A 87 -5.50 2.14 -7.00
N LEU A 88 -5.61 2.78 -8.17
CA LEU A 88 -6.87 3.31 -8.67
C LEU A 88 -7.71 2.17 -9.27
N PRO A 89 -9.00 2.03 -8.91
CA PRO A 89 -9.89 1.08 -9.56
C PRO A 89 -10.15 1.43 -11.02
N ALA A 90 -10.19 0.43 -11.91
CA ALA A 90 -10.53 0.65 -13.31
C ALA A 90 -11.98 1.18 -13.49
N SER A 91 -12.89 0.84 -12.58
CA SER A 91 -14.24 1.39 -12.51
C SER A 91 -14.25 2.90 -12.34
N ASP A 92 -13.37 3.42 -11.49
CA ASP A 92 -13.31 4.84 -11.17
C ASP A 92 -12.76 5.64 -12.35
N VAL A 93 -11.78 5.08 -13.06
CA VAL A 93 -11.30 5.64 -14.33
C VAL A 93 -12.40 5.64 -15.39
N SER A 94 -13.18 4.55 -15.49
CA SER A 94 -14.27 4.45 -16.47
C SER A 94 -15.39 5.45 -16.17
N ALA A 95 -15.75 5.60 -14.89
CA ALA A 95 -16.73 6.58 -14.43
C ALA A 95 -16.26 8.02 -14.67
N PHE A 96 -14.99 8.33 -14.38
CA PHE A 96 -14.39 9.64 -14.68
C PHE A 96 -14.49 9.98 -16.18
N ILE A 97 -14.17 9.03 -17.06
CA ILE A 97 -14.27 9.25 -18.52
C ILE A 97 -15.72 9.52 -18.92
N ALA A 98 -16.68 8.76 -18.38
CA ALA A 98 -18.09 8.96 -18.67
C ALA A 98 -18.58 10.34 -18.18
N GLU A 99 -18.20 10.75 -16.97
CA GLU A 99 -18.62 12.02 -16.36
C GLU A 99 -17.99 13.25 -17.04
N VAL A 100 -16.68 13.21 -17.30
CA VAL A 100 -15.93 14.39 -17.78
C VAL A 100 -15.97 14.49 -19.31
N ILE A 101 -15.87 13.37 -20.01
CA ILE A 101 -15.76 13.34 -21.48
C ILE A 101 -17.09 12.97 -22.14
N GLY A 102 -18.03 12.35 -21.42
CA GLY A 102 -19.32 11.94 -21.96
C GLY A 102 -19.25 10.68 -22.83
N VAL A 103 -18.22 9.85 -22.65
CA VAL A 103 -18.01 8.62 -23.42
C VAL A 103 -18.01 7.41 -22.50
N GLU A 104 -18.98 6.51 -22.69
CA GLU A 104 -18.96 5.20 -22.04
C GLU A 104 -17.95 4.28 -22.73
N THR A 105 -17.05 3.70 -21.93
CA THR A 105 -16.00 2.80 -22.43
C THR A 105 -15.57 1.80 -21.36
N THR A 106 -14.83 0.78 -21.78
CA THR A 106 -14.23 -0.22 -20.90
C THR A 106 -12.76 0.10 -20.63
N VAL A 107 -12.41 0.27 -19.36
CA VAL A 107 -11.03 0.31 -18.87
C VAL A 107 -10.70 -1.02 -18.19
N ARG A 108 -9.50 -1.57 -18.43
CA ARG A 108 -8.98 -2.70 -17.65
C ARG A 108 -7.60 -2.38 -17.13
N HIS A 109 -7.33 -2.80 -15.90
CA HIS A 109 -6.03 -2.71 -15.26
C HIS A 109 -5.53 -4.12 -14.93
N THR A 110 -4.37 -4.49 -15.48
CA THR A 110 -3.68 -5.75 -15.18
C THR A 110 -2.59 -5.44 -14.16
N VAL A 111 -2.90 -5.66 -12.89
CA VAL A 111 -2.07 -5.28 -11.74
C VAL A 111 -0.69 -5.94 -11.79
N GLU A 112 -0.62 -7.18 -12.25
CA GLU A 112 0.61 -8.00 -12.27
C GLU A 112 1.72 -7.40 -13.14
N VAL A 113 1.34 -6.65 -14.18
CA VAL A 113 2.26 -6.00 -15.12
C VAL A 113 2.10 -4.47 -15.13
N ALA A 114 1.31 -3.92 -14.19
CA ALA A 114 0.95 -2.52 -14.11
C ALA A 114 0.48 -1.92 -15.45
N ALA A 115 -0.21 -2.72 -16.26
CA ALA A 115 -0.62 -2.33 -17.60
C ALA A 115 -2.10 -1.91 -17.63
N TRP A 116 -2.37 -0.81 -18.32
CA TRP A 116 -3.71 -0.30 -18.51
C TRP A 116 -4.16 -0.44 -19.95
N SER A 117 -5.38 -0.92 -20.16
CA SER A 117 -6.01 -0.98 -21.46
C SER A 117 -7.31 -0.19 -21.46
N LEU A 118 -7.58 0.48 -22.59
CA LEU A 118 -8.76 1.30 -22.81
C LEU A 118 -9.33 0.95 -24.18
N ASP A 119 -10.63 0.65 -24.23
CA ASP A 119 -11.33 0.60 -25.51
C ASP A 119 -11.49 2.02 -26.08
N ILE A 120 -10.71 2.32 -27.11
CA ILE A 120 -10.71 3.64 -27.74
C ILE A 120 -11.76 3.77 -28.86
N ALA A 121 -12.41 2.67 -29.27
CA ALA A 121 -13.38 2.70 -30.37
C ALA A 121 -14.58 3.64 -30.11
N PRO A 122 -15.17 3.71 -28.89
CA PRO A 122 -16.31 4.60 -28.60
C PRO A 122 -16.00 6.10 -28.74
N PHE A 123 -14.72 6.50 -28.73
CA PHE A 123 -14.31 7.89 -28.86
C PHE A 123 -14.28 8.37 -30.31
N ARG A 124 -14.24 7.46 -31.29
CA ARG A 124 -14.17 7.84 -32.71
C ARG A 124 -15.47 8.50 -33.15
N GLY A 125 -15.36 9.68 -33.75
CA GLY A 125 -16.51 10.44 -34.26
C GLY A 125 -17.34 11.16 -33.19
N LYS A 126 -16.93 11.11 -31.91
CA LYS A 126 -17.54 11.90 -30.83
C LYS A 126 -16.93 13.30 -30.83
N ALA A 127 -17.77 14.32 -31.00
CA ALA A 127 -17.33 15.70 -31.11
C ALA A 127 -16.62 16.19 -29.84
N GLU A 128 -17.10 15.77 -28.68
CA GLU A 128 -16.54 16.09 -27.36
C GLU A 128 -15.12 15.51 -27.22
N ALA A 129 -14.92 14.26 -27.67
CA ALA A 129 -13.63 13.58 -27.59
C ALA A 129 -12.60 14.12 -28.60
N THR A 130 -13.01 14.76 -29.69
CA THR A 130 -12.08 15.36 -30.67
C THR A 130 -11.85 16.85 -30.43
N SER A 131 -12.90 17.60 -30.08
CA SER A 131 -12.88 19.07 -30.09
C SER A 131 -12.65 19.69 -28.72
N LEU A 132 -13.13 19.07 -27.63
CA LEU A 132 -12.98 19.60 -26.26
C LEU A 132 -11.83 18.92 -25.52
N TRP A 133 -11.75 17.60 -25.63
CA TRP A 133 -10.80 16.77 -24.88
C TRP A 133 -9.72 16.13 -25.78
N GLY A 134 -9.72 16.47 -27.06
CA GLY A 134 -8.78 15.98 -28.05
C GLY A 134 -7.82 17.05 -28.57
N THR A 135 -7.02 16.65 -29.54
CA THR A 135 -6.17 17.52 -30.36
C THR A 135 -6.55 17.33 -31.83
N GLU A 136 -6.01 18.18 -32.71
CA GLU A 136 -6.21 18.04 -34.17
C GLU A 136 -5.82 16.64 -34.69
N ARG A 137 -4.81 16.00 -34.09
CA ARG A 137 -4.24 14.73 -34.56
C ARG A 137 -4.69 13.51 -33.78
N ARG A 138 -5.14 13.68 -32.54
CA ARG A 138 -5.43 12.59 -31.60
C ARG A 138 -6.66 12.91 -30.77
N HIS A 139 -7.61 11.98 -30.72
CA HIS A 139 -8.80 12.13 -29.88
C HIS A 139 -8.52 11.75 -28.42
N ALA A 140 -9.42 12.15 -27.52
CA ALA A 140 -9.27 11.98 -26.07
C ALA A 140 -8.92 10.54 -25.63
N GLY A 141 -9.55 9.53 -26.24
CA GLY A 141 -9.24 8.12 -25.95
C GLY A 141 -7.76 7.72 -26.16
N GLU A 142 -7.09 8.27 -27.19
CA GLU A 142 -5.67 7.99 -27.40
C GLU A 142 -4.79 8.70 -26.37
N LEU A 143 -5.16 9.93 -25.98
CA LEU A 143 -4.45 10.70 -24.96
C LEU A 143 -4.60 10.05 -23.57
N LEU A 144 -5.78 9.54 -23.26
CA LEU A 144 -6.06 8.80 -22.04
C LEU A 144 -5.26 7.50 -21.96
N LEU A 145 -5.20 6.74 -23.06
CA LEU A 145 -4.42 5.51 -23.10
C LEU A 145 -2.93 5.76 -22.81
N ASP A 146 -2.37 6.84 -23.37
CA ASP A 146 -0.99 7.25 -23.06
C ASP A 146 -0.83 7.72 -21.62
N ALA A 147 -1.78 8.52 -21.12
CA ALA A 147 -1.74 9.02 -19.74
C ALA A 147 -1.85 7.88 -18.70
N LEU A 148 -2.56 6.80 -19.04
CA LEU A 148 -2.67 5.60 -18.21
C LEU A 148 -1.40 4.74 -18.20
N ASN A 149 -0.48 4.92 -19.17
CA ASN A 149 0.70 4.08 -19.35
C ASN A 149 2.01 4.92 -19.47
N GLN A 150 2.16 5.96 -18.64
CA GLN A 150 3.39 6.76 -18.58
C GLN A 150 4.58 6.04 -17.95
#